data_AF-A0A5K1CDZ8-F1
#
_entry.id   AF-A0A5K1CDZ8-F1
#
_cell.length_a   1.000
_cell.length_b   1.000
_cell.length_c   1.000
_cell.angle_alpha   90.00
_cell.angle_beta   90.00
_cell.angle_gamma   90.00
#
_symmetry.space_group_name_H-M   'P 1'
#
loop_
_entity.id
_entity.type
_entity.pdbx_description
1 polymer ?
#
loop_
_entity_poly.entity_id
_entity_poly.type
_entity_poly.pdbx_seq_one_letter_code
_entity_poly.pdbx_strand_id
1 'polypeptide(L)' 'MDPTWQWCERVKENNRLKLKFSFCENTFSGGISRMKHHLAGTSKDVSPCVGEPNKPLPP' A
#
# COMPACT_ATOMS: atom_id res chain seq x y z
N MET A 1 -12.31 7.66 8.33
CA MET A 1 -10.91 7.20 8.16
C MET A 1 -10.83 6.44 6.85
N ASP A 2 -9.68 6.49 6.17
CA ASP A 2 -9.52 5.80 4.89
C ASP A 2 -9.41 4.28 5.07
N PRO A 3 -10.21 3.46 4.35
CA PRO A 3 -10.17 2.01 4.52
C PRO A 3 -8.82 1.41 4.13
N THR A 4 -8.00 2.06 3.31
CA THR A 4 -6.67 1.55 2.94
C THR A 4 -5.76 1.34 4.15
N TRP A 5 -5.98 2.07 5.25
CA TRP A 5 -5.22 1.89 6.50
C TRP A 5 -5.35 0.49 7.10
N GLN A 6 -6.42 -0.25 6.82
CA GLN A 6 -6.59 -1.61 7.36
C GLN A 6 -5.68 -2.63 6.67
N TRP A 7 -5.13 -2.28 5.51
CA TRP A 7 -4.29 -3.15 4.67
C TRP A 7 -2.82 -2.74 4.68
N CYS A 8 -2.47 -1.73 5.47
CA CYS A 8 -1.11 -1.26 5.57
C CYS A 8 -0.69 -0.90 6.98
N GLU A 9 0.56 -1.21 7.26
CA GLU A 9 1.18 -1.01 8.56
C GLU A 9 2.23 0.07 8.46
N ARG A 10 2.40 0.85 9.53
CA ARG A 10 3.48 1.83 9.57
C ARG A 10 4.81 1.08 9.78
N VAL A 11 5.76 1.32 8.88
CA VAL A 11 7.11 0.73 9.01
C VAL A 11 7.85 1.30 10.22
N LYS A 12 7.54 2.54 10.59
CA LYS A 12 7.98 3.15 11.85
C LYS A 12 6.79 3.80 12.51
N GLU A 13 6.63 3.57 13.80
CA GLU A 13 5.50 4.06 14.60
C GLU A 13 5.32 5.60 14.47
N ASN A 14 6.43 6.32 14.43
CA ASN A 14 6.49 7.78 14.28
C ASN A 14 6.48 8.28 12.83
N ASN A 15 6.40 7.41 11.82
CA ASN A 15 6.44 7.80 10.41
C ASN A 15 5.18 7.37 9.66
N ARG A 16 4.24 8.31 9.48
CA ARG A 16 3.02 8.11 8.69
C ARG A 16 3.25 8.09 7.18
N LEU A 17 4.44 8.46 6.73
CA LEU A 17 4.80 8.48 5.30
C LEU A 17 5.34 7.13 4.84
N LYS A 18 5.91 6.30 5.72
CA LYS A 18 6.45 4.98 5.37
C LYS A 18 5.49 3.87 5.79
N LEU A 19 4.84 3.25 4.80
CA LEU A 19 3.84 2.20 4.99
C LEU A 19 4.27 0.90 4.30
N LYS A 20 4.11 -0.23 4.96
CA LYS A 20 4.22 -1.58 4.38
C LYS A 20 2.83 -2.05 4.01
N PHE A 21 2.67 -2.60 2.81
CA PHE A 21 1.41 -3.18 2.38
C PHE A 21 1.36 -4.67 2.74
N SER A 22 0.27 -5.14 3.34
CA SER A 22 0.19 -6.51 3.86
C SER A 22 0.03 -7.59 2.77
N PHE A 23 -0.36 -7.20 1.55
CA PHE A 23 -0.64 -8.13 0.44
C PHE A 23 0.55 -8.41 -0.47
N CYS A 24 1.41 -7.41 -0.72
CA CYS A 24 2.57 -7.54 -1.59
C CYS A 24 3.89 -7.34 -0.83
N GLU A 25 3.81 -7.14 0.48
CA GLU A 25 4.93 -6.85 1.39
C GLU A 25 5.82 -5.65 1.02
N ASN A 26 5.46 -4.90 -0.02
CA ASN A 26 6.20 -3.75 -0.48
C ASN A 26 6.08 -2.58 0.51
N THR A 27 7.18 -1.85 0.65
CA THR A 27 7.26 -0.65 1.47
C THR A 27 7.22 0.60 0.60
N PHE A 28 6.30 1.50 0.89
CA PHE A 28 6.11 2.76 0.19
C PHE A 28 6.40 3.95 1.07
N SER A 29 7.07 4.96 0.51
CA SER A 29 7.18 6.30 1.08
C SER A 29 6.19 7.24 0.40
N GLY A 30 5.50 8.10 1.15
CA GLY A 30 4.44 9.00 0.63
C GLY A 30 3.05 8.78 1.24
N GLY A 31 2.95 7.89 2.24
CA GLY A 31 1.73 7.65 3.00
C GLY A 31 0.62 6.97 2.20
N ILE A 32 -0.61 7.10 2.68
CA ILE A 32 -1.77 6.35 2.17
C ILE A 32 -2.10 6.68 0.71
N SER A 33 -1.79 7.89 0.24
CA SER A 33 -2.14 8.34 -1.11
C SER A 33 -1.42 7.52 -2.19
N ARG A 34 -0.11 7.31 -2.05
CA ARG A 34 0.64 6.43 -2.96
C ARG A 34 0.17 4.98 -2.87
N MET A 35 -0.25 4.54 -1.68
CA MET A 35 -0.80 3.19 -1.51
C MET A 35 -2.09 2.99 -2.31
N LYS A 36 -2.98 3.97 -2.34
CA LYS A 36 -4.18 3.92 -3.19
C LYS A 36 -3.84 3.85 -4.66
N HIS A 37 -2.86 4.64 -5.11
CA HIS A 37 -2.38 4.58 -6.49
C HIS A 37 -1.74 3.24 -6.84
N HIS A 38 -0.98 2.65 -5.90
CA HIS A 38 -0.43 1.29 -6.01
C HIS A 38 -1.54 0.26 -6.18
N LEU A 39 -2.54 0.27 -5.29
CA LEU A 39 -3.71 -0.63 -5.33
C LEU A 39 -4.50 -0.50 -6.62
N ALA A 40 -4.84 0.73 -7.00
CA ALA A 40 -5.65 1.00 -8.18
C ALA A 40 -4.86 0.90 -9.50
N GLY A 41 -3.53 0.85 -9.42
CA GLY A 41 -2.65 0.89 -10.60
C GLY A 41 -2.79 2.16 -11.44
N THR A 42 -3.21 3.27 -10.83
CA THR A 42 -3.60 4.49 -11.55
C THR A 42 -2.48 5.50 -11.76
N SER A 43 -1.40 5.42 -10.99
CA SER A 43 -0.26 6.34 -11.13
C SER A 43 0.86 5.72 -11.96
N LYS A 44 1.46 6.52 -12.85
CA LYS A 44 2.65 6.13 -13.62
C LYS A 44 3.91 6.08 -12.75
N ASP A 45 3.92 6.83 -11.65
CA ASP A 45 5.06 6.94 -10.74
C ASP A 45 5.05 5.88 -9.63
N VAL A 46 4.01 5.05 -9.57
CA VAL A 46 3.85 4.00 -8.57
C VAL A 46 3.47 2.72 -9.29
N SER A 47 4.34 1.71 -9.22
CA SER A 47 4.05 0.39 -9.79
C SER A 47 2.72 -0.15 -9.26
N PRO A 48 1.88 -0.80 -10.07
CA PRO A 48 0.64 -1.41 -9.57
C PRO A 48 0.93 -2.57 -8.60
N CYS A 49 -0.01 -2.86 -7.71
CA CYS A 49 0.06 -4.03 -6.85
C CYS A 49 -0.19 -5.29 -7.66
N VAL A 50 0.78 -6.20 -7.67
CA VAL A 50 0.65 -7.51 -8.32
C VAL A 50 0.15 -8.60 -7.37
N GLY A 51 -0.03 -8.27 -6.08
CA GLY A 51 -0.40 -9.23 -5.04
C GLY A 51 0.65 -10.35 -4.87
N GLU A 52 0.47 -11.17 -3.84
CA GLU A 52 1.10 -12.49 -3.81
C GLU A 52 0.15 -13.49 -4.50
N PRO A 53 0.65 -14.55 -5.16
CA PRO A 53 -0.18 -15.55 -5.81
C PRO A 53 -1.26 -16.17 -4.90
N ASN A 54 -1.02 -16.16 -3.59
CA ASN A 54 -1.90 -16.72 -2.56
C ASN A 54 -2.68 -15.67 -1.75
N LYS A 55 -2.51 -14.37 -2.03
CA LYS A 55 -3.23 -13.28 -1.36
C LYS A 55 -3.93 -12.40 -2.40
N PRO A 56 -5.22 -12.67 -2.68
CA PRO A 56 -5.99 -11.82 -3.58
C PRO A 56 -6.05 -10.39 -3.03
N LEU A 57 -5.99 -9.41 -3.92
CA LEU A 57 -6.09 -8.00 -3.57
C LEU A 57 -7.45 -7.70 -2.92
N PRO A 58 -7.51 -6.72 -1.99
CA PRO A 58 -8.78 -6.28 -1.45
C PRO A 58 -9.67 -5.71 -2.58
N PRO A 59 -11.00 -5.88 -2.48
CA PRO A 59 -11.96 -5.40 -3.47
C PRO A 59 -12.01 -3.87 -3.58
#